data_AF-A0A9X2ZN61-F1
#
_entry.id   AF-A0A9X2ZN61-F1
#
_cell.length_a   1.000
_cell.length_b   1.000
_cell.length_c   1.000
_cell.angle_alpha   90.00
_cell.angle_beta   90.00
_cell.angle_gamma   90.00
#
_symmetry.space_group_name_H-M   'P 1'
#
loop_
_entity.id
_entity.type
_entity.pdbx_description
1 polymer ?
#
loop_
_entity_poly.entity_id
_entity_poly.type
_entity_poly.pdbx_seq_one_letter_code
_entity_poly.pdbx_strand_id
1 'polypeptide(L)'
;MIDIDTRLRVGRGIAKTETEASEEVFQTLRQNRGHPETPPPTISDGWGGIREAMVQVWGKVPEYNGRGRPPEKKRPQEGWKYLQVIKERDDAGRVTGTTKKAIFGEEESLLEIFEEHTAYVERTHLTTGR
;
A
#
# COMPACT_ATOMS: atom_id res chain seq x y z
N MET A 1 -18.50 -16.17 -1.93
CA MET A 1 -17.91 -15.99 -3.26
C MET A 1 -17.57 -14.51 -3.37
N ILE A 2 -16.32 -14.15 -3.06
CA ILE A 2 -15.85 -12.77 -3.17
C ILE A 2 -15.46 -12.62 -4.64
N ASP A 3 -16.32 -11.97 -5.43
CA ASP A 3 -16.02 -11.62 -6.82
C ASP A 3 -14.92 -10.56 -6.81
N ILE A 4 -13.67 -10.99 -6.98
CA ILE A 4 -12.55 -10.07 -7.18
C ILE A 4 -12.52 -9.75 -8.67
N ASP A 5 -12.92 -8.53 -8.99
CA ASP A 5 -12.85 -7.94 -10.33
C ASP A 5 -11.37 -7.97 -10.80
N THR A 6 -10.99 -9.03 -11.53
CA THR A 6 -9.61 -9.39 -11.96
C THR A 6 -9.08 -8.43 -13.03
N ARG A 7 -9.06 -7.13 -12.73
CA ARG A 7 -8.52 -6.09 -13.60
C ARG A 7 -7.16 -5.69 -13.08
N LEU A 8 -6.11 -6.04 -13.85
CA LEU A 8 -4.78 -5.49 -13.66
C LEU A 8 -4.85 -3.96 -13.79
N ARG A 9 -4.57 -3.27 -12.70
CA ARG A 9 -4.51 -1.80 -12.64
C ARG A 9 -3.05 -1.39 -12.60
N VAL A 10 -2.64 -0.57 -13.57
CA VAL A 10 -1.30 -0.02 -13.63
C VAL A 10 -1.40 1.49 -13.38
N GLY A 11 -0.66 1.97 -12.39
CA GLY A 11 -0.49 3.39 -12.07
C GLY A 11 0.98 3.78 -12.16
N ARG A 12 1.25 5.06 -12.39
CA ARG A 12 2.60 5.63 -12.32
C ARG A 12 2.52 6.98 -11.63
N GLY A 13 3.26 7.14 -10.54
CA GLY A 13 3.55 8.42 -9.91
C GLY A 13 5.01 8.78 -10.12
N ILE A 14 5.32 10.06 -10.28
CA ILE A 14 6.71 10.52 -10.43
C ILE A 14 6.91 11.67 -9.45
N ALA A 15 7.58 11.39 -8.34
CA ALA A 15 7.86 12.38 -7.32
C ALA A 15 9.27 12.24 -6.74
N LYS A 16 9.63 13.15 -5.83
CA LYS A 16 10.94 13.18 -5.17
C LYS A 16 11.12 12.06 -4.16
N THR A 17 10.02 11.53 -3.63
CA THR A 17 10.00 10.45 -2.65
C THR A 17 9.02 9.35 -3.05
N GLU A 18 9.24 8.13 -2.56
CA GLU A 18 8.32 6.99 -2.77
C GLU A 18 6.93 7.31 -2.23
N THR A 19 6.83 7.93 -1.05
CA THR A 19 5.55 8.37 -0.47
C THR A 19 4.75 9.27 -1.41
N GLU A 20 5.35 10.35 -1.93
CA GLU A 20 4.66 11.29 -2.81
C GLU A 20 4.23 10.62 -4.13
N ALA A 21 5.09 9.76 -4.70
CA ALA A 21 4.76 9.05 -5.94
C ALA A 21 3.59 8.08 -5.71
N SER A 22 3.57 7.38 -4.58
CA SER A 22 2.46 6.49 -4.22
C SER A 22 1.18 7.26 -3.89
N GLU A 23 1.28 8.44 -3.28
CA GLU A 23 0.12 9.32 -3.06
C GLU A 23 -0.56 9.69 -4.38
N GLU A 24 0.19 10.03 -5.43
CA GLU A 24 -0.38 10.32 -6.76
C GLU A 24 -1.10 9.11 -7.37
N VAL A 25 -0.49 7.94 -7.31
CA VAL A 25 -1.10 6.69 -7.78
C VAL A 25 -2.39 6.42 -7.02
N PHE A 26 -2.37 6.56 -5.70
CA PHE A 26 -3.51 6.31 -4.82
C PHE A 26 -4.64 7.33 -4.98
N GLN A 27 -4.33 8.61 -5.18
CA GLN A 27 -5.31 9.63 -5.55
C GLN A 27 -6.02 9.24 -6.85
N THR A 28 -5.26 8.79 -7.85
CA THR A 28 -5.82 8.35 -9.13
C THR A 28 -6.73 7.13 -8.94
N LEU A 29 -6.34 6.16 -8.11
CA LEU A 29 -7.17 5.00 -7.79
C LEU A 29 -8.48 5.41 -7.10
N ARG A 30 -8.38 6.31 -6.13
CA ARG A 30 -9.50 6.82 -5.36
C ARG A 30 -10.53 7.54 -6.25
N GLN A 31 -10.06 8.41 -7.12
CA GLN A 31 -10.93 9.25 -7.94
C GLN A 31 -11.50 8.51 -9.15
N ASN A 32 -10.70 7.65 -9.80
CA ASN A 32 -10.99 7.22 -11.18
C ASN A 32 -11.11 5.70 -11.36
N ARG A 33 -10.84 4.88 -10.33
CA ARG A 33 -10.68 3.42 -10.50
C ARG A 33 -11.46 2.55 -9.53
N GLY A 34 -12.49 3.10 -8.89
CA GLY A 34 -13.47 2.33 -8.11
C GLY A 34 -13.14 2.13 -6.63
N HIS A 35 -12.21 2.92 -6.08
CA HIS A 35 -11.82 2.86 -4.66
C HIS A 35 -12.03 4.20 -3.92
N PRO A 36 -13.23 4.82 -3.99
CA PRO A 36 -13.45 6.18 -3.51
C PRO A 36 -13.31 6.35 -1.99
N GLU A 37 -13.64 5.30 -1.24
CA GLU A 37 -13.75 5.34 0.22
C GLU A 37 -12.67 4.54 0.93
N THR A 38 -12.25 3.41 0.36
CA THR A 38 -11.27 2.51 0.95
C THR A 38 -10.20 2.10 -0.06
N PRO A 39 -8.96 1.88 0.38
CA PRO A 39 -7.93 1.35 -0.49
C PRO A 39 -8.29 -0.07 -0.96
N PRO A 40 -7.85 -0.48 -2.16
CA PRO A 40 -7.85 -1.89 -2.53
C PRO A 40 -6.92 -2.70 -1.60
N PRO A 41 -7.06 -4.04 -1.56
CA PRO A 41 -6.00 -4.90 -1.06
C PRO A 41 -4.70 -4.62 -1.82
N THR A 42 -3.64 -4.27 -1.09
CA THR A 42 -2.34 -3.89 -1.65
C THR A 42 -1.25 -4.85 -1.19
N ILE A 43 -0.31 -5.19 -2.07
CA ILE A 43 0.95 -5.84 -1.70
C ILE A 43 2.09 -5.00 -2.27
N SER A 44 3.21 -4.76 -1.57
CA SER A 44 4.33 -3.99 -2.15
C SER A 44 5.68 -4.47 -1.68
N ASP A 45 6.73 -4.30 -2.49
CA ASP A 45 8.13 -4.48 -2.09
C ASP A 45 8.86 -3.15 -1.82
N GLY A 46 8.11 -2.06 -1.69
CA GLY A 46 8.62 -0.71 -1.44
C GLY A 46 9.35 -0.61 -0.10
N TRP A 47 10.34 0.27 -0.04
CA TRP A 47 11.23 0.42 1.12
C TRP A 47 10.67 1.38 2.19
N GLY A 48 9.60 2.12 1.89
CA GLY A 48 8.85 2.92 2.85
C GLY A 48 8.08 4.07 2.20
N GLY A 49 6.86 4.36 2.69
CA GLY A 49 6.03 5.45 2.17
C GLY A 49 4.65 5.00 1.69
N ILE A 50 4.50 3.74 1.28
CA ILE A 50 3.21 3.19 0.83
C ILE A 50 2.16 3.27 1.94
N ARG A 51 2.52 2.87 3.16
CA ARG A 51 1.64 2.91 4.33
C ARG A 51 1.18 4.35 4.61
N GLU A 52 2.13 5.28 4.60
CA GLU A 52 1.90 6.69 4.85
C GLU A 52 1.00 7.30 3.78
N ALA A 53 1.26 6.98 2.51
CA ALA A 53 0.46 7.40 1.37
C ALA A 53 -0.98 6.87 1.45
N MET A 54 -1.18 5.59 1.83
CA MET A 54 -2.52 5.04 2.05
C MET A 54 -3.28 5.81 3.13
N VAL A 55 -2.64 6.08 4.27
CA VAL A 55 -3.26 6.85 5.37
C VAL A 55 -3.52 8.29 4.95
N GLN A 56 -2.65 8.88 4.13
CA GLN A 56 -2.84 10.24 3.64
C GLN A 56 -4.03 10.35 2.67
N VAL A 57 -4.24 9.35 1.80
CA VAL A 57 -5.30 9.37 0.79
C VAL A 57 -6.67 8.95 1.35
N TRP A 58 -6.73 7.87 2.13
CA TRP A 58 -7.99 7.29 2.62
C TRP A 58 -8.20 7.41 4.14
N GLY A 59 -7.17 7.77 4.90
CA GLY A 59 -7.27 7.82 6.36
C GLY A 59 -8.21 8.92 6.84
N LYS A 60 -8.82 8.71 8.01
CA LYS A 60 -9.71 9.68 8.65
C LYS A 60 -9.09 10.22 9.92
N VAL A 61 -9.31 11.50 10.20
CA VAL A 61 -9.02 12.06 11.52
C VAL A 61 -10.07 11.51 12.48
N PRO A 62 -9.68 10.87 13.60
CA PRO A 62 -10.63 10.32 14.56
C PRO A 62 -11.57 11.39 15.09
N GLU A 63 -12.82 11.03 15.33
CA GLU A 63 -13.77 11.94 15.96
C GLU A 63 -13.30 12.31 17.38
N TYR A 64 -13.39 13.59 17.70
CA TYR A 64 -12.95 14.09 19.00
C TYR A 64 -14.01 13.81 20.07
N ASN A 65 -13.70 12.90 20.99
CA ASN A 65 -14.63 12.38 21.97
C ASN A 65 -14.46 12.96 23.40
N GLY A 66 -13.68 14.03 23.62
CA GLY A 66 -13.53 14.51 25.00
C GLY A 66 -12.44 15.54 25.31
N ARG A 67 -11.48 15.15 26.16
CA ARG A 67 -10.60 16.04 26.94
C ARG A 67 -9.14 15.88 26.46
N GLY A 68 -8.45 16.99 26.21
CA GLY A 68 -7.07 17.01 25.71
C GLY A 68 -6.95 17.80 24.41
N ARG A 69 -5.86 17.61 23.66
CA ARG A 69 -5.73 18.21 22.32
C ARG A 69 -6.52 17.36 21.31
N PRO A 70 -7.38 17.96 20.47
CA PRO A 70 -8.05 17.24 19.40
C PRO A 70 -7.05 16.51 18.48
N PRO A 71 -7.40 15.33 17.95
CA PRO A 71 -6.57 14.64 16.99
C PRO A 71 -6.51 15.42 15.67
N GLU A 72 -5.31 15.59 15.13
CA GLU A 72 -5.09 16.26 13.83
C GLU A 72 -4.63 15.28 12.74
N LYS A 73 -4.08 14.13 13.15
CA LYS A 73 -3.49 13.15 12.25
C LYS A 73 -4.52 12.13 11.79
N LYS A 74 -4.55 11.87 10.48
CA LYS A 74 -5.29 10.77 9.88
C LYS A 74 -4.81 9.43 10.45
N ARG A 75 -5.75 8.50 10.62
CA ARG A 75 -5.48 7.13 11.03
C ARG A 75 -5.98 6.15 9.96
N PRO A 76 -5.35 4.97 9.83
CA PRO A 76 -5.91 3.89 9.03
C PRO A 76 -7.30 3.51 9.56
N GLN A 77 -8.16 3.01 8.68
CA GLN A 77 -9.49 2.53 9.05
C GLN A 77 -9.48 0.99 9.11
N GLU A 78 -10.45 0.42 9.80
CA GLU A 78 -10.62 -1.03 9.89
C GLU A 78 -10.91 -1.64 8.51
N GLY A 79 -10.55 -2.93 8.36
CA GLY A 79 -10.77 -3.68 7.12
C GLY A 79 -9.78 -3.39 5.99
N TRP A 80 -8.85 -2.45 6.15
CA TRP A 80 -7.77 -2.25 5.18
C TRP A 80 -6.84 -3.45 5.13
N LYS A 81 -6.36 -3.76 3.91
CA LYS A 81 -5.50 -4.92 3.64
C LYS A 81 -4.22 -4.48 2.95
N TYR A 82 -3.09 -4.60 3.63
CA TYR A 82 -1.79 -4.26 3.06
C TYR A 82 -0.70 -5.22 3.54
N LEU A 83 -0.04 -5.87 2.58
CA LEU A 83 1.09 -6.78 2.80
C LEU A 83 2.39 -6.17 2.23
N GLN A 84 3.47 -6.17 3.00
CA GLN A 84 4.78 -5.72 2.54
C GLN A 84 5.71 -6.92 2.33
N VAL A 85 6.34 -7.01 1.16
CA VAL A 85 7.39 -7.97 0.83
C VAL A 85 8.74 -7.32 1.12
N ILE A 86 9.42 -7.81 2.14
CA ILE A 86 10.73 -7.34 2.55
C ILE A 86 11.78 -8.23 1.90
N LYS A 87 12.63 -7.65 1.06
CA LYS A 87 13.78 -8.36 0.47
C LYS A 87 14.91 -8.48 1.48
N GLU A 88 15.32 -9.70 1.74
CA GLU A 88 16.51 -10.01 2.54
C GLU A 88 17.72 -9.95 1.61
N ARG A 89 18.80 -9.32 2.07
CA ARG A 89 20.02 -9.17 1.28
C ARG A 89 21.23 -9.65 2.05
N ASP A 90 22.17 -10.25 1.34
CA ASP A 90 23.50 -10.56 1.88
C ASP A 90 24.36 -9.30 2.04
N ASP A 91 25.54 -9.46 2.65
CA ASP A 91 26.52 -8.38 2.81
C ASP A 91 27.01 -7.79 1.47
N ALA A 92 26.85 -8.53 0.37
CA ALA A 92 27.15 -8.07 -0.98
C ALA A 92 25.96 -7.38 -1.68
N GLY A 93 24.83 -7.19 -0.97
CA GLY A 93 23.63 -6.54 -1.45
C GLY A 93 22.77 -7.40 -2.39
N ARG A 94 23.06 -8.69 -2.56
CA ARG A 94 22.26 -9.62 -3.38
C ARG A 94 21.03 -10.05 -2.61
N VAL A 95 19.89 -10.14 -3.28
CA VAL A 95 18.65 -10.65 -2.66
C VAL A 95 18.80 -12.15 -2.42
N THR A 96 18.68 -12.57 -1.17
CA THR A 96 18.80 -13.97 -0.73
C THR A 96 17.47 -14.59 -0.36
N GLY A 97 16.47 -13.76 -0.07
CA GLY A 97 15.15 -14.20 0.37
C GLY A 97 14.13 -13.07 0.38
N THR A 98 12.91 -13.42 0.71
CA THR A 98 11.82 -12.48 0.92
C THR A 98 10.98 -12.88 2.11
N THR A 99 10.71 -11.94 3.00
CA THR A 99 9.79 -12.11 4.12
C THR A 99 8.55 -11.25 3.88
N LYS A 100 7.36 -11.79 4.14
CA LYS A 100 6.09 -11.06 4.04
C LYS A 100 5.77 -10.47 5.43
N LYS A 101 5.24 -9.24 5.47
CA LYS A 101 4.83 -8.55 6.70
C LYS A 101 3.47 -7.91 6.52
N ALA A 102 2.49 -8.30 7.35
CA ALA A 102 1.20 -7.61 7.39
C ALA A 102 1.36 -6.19 7.96
N ILE A 103 0.92 -5.18 7.20
CA ILE A 103 0.91 -3.77 7.62
C ILE A 103 -0.49 -3.34 8.05
N PHE A 104 -1.51 -3.75 7.30
CA PHE A 104 -2.92 -3.58 7.66
C PHE A 104 -3.67 -4.90 7.42
N GLY A 105 -4.48 -5.31 8.40
CA GLY A 105 -5.22 -6.56 8.38
C GLY A 105 -4.44 -7.73 8.98
N GLU A 106 -5.14 -8.87 9.12
CA GLU A 106 -4.59 -10.11 9.66
C GLU A 106 -3.77 -10.86 8.61
N GLU A 107 -2.65 -11.44 9.03
CA GLU A 107 -1.70 -12.10 8.14
C GLU A 107 -2.33 -13.25 7.36
N GLU A 108 -3.07 -14.14 8.03
CA GLU A 108 -3.73 -15.30 7.40
C GLU A 108 -4.69 -14.86 6.28
N SER A 109 -5.51 -13.83 6.54
CA SER A 109 -6.44 -13.27 5.56
C SER A 109 -5.76 -12.57 4.38
N LEU A 110 -4.54 -12.05 4.58
CA LEU A 110 -3.74 -11.45 3.51
C LEU A 110 -3.09 -12.54 2.66
N LEU A 111 -2.55 -13.59 3.30
CA LEU A 111 -1.94 -14.71 2.61
C LEU A 111 -2.97 -15.43 1.73
N GLU A 112 -4.18 -15.68 2.21
CA GLU A 112 -5.26 -16.26 1.40
C GLU A 112 -5.51 -15.44 0.11
N ILE A 113 -5.66 -14.12 0.24
CA ILE A 113 -5.90 -13.23 -0.91
C ILE A 113 -4.71 -13.22 -1.89
N PHE A 114 -3.49 -13.13 -1.38
CA PHE A 114 -2.30 -12.92 -2.23
C PHE A 114 -1.64 -14.21 -2.71
N GLU A 115 -1.90 -15.35 -2.07
CA GLU A 115 -1.46 -16.68 -2.52
C GLU A 115 -2.40 -17.24 -3.60
N GLU A 116 -3.71 -16.95 -3.53
CA GLU A 116 -4.64 -17.28 -4.62
C GLU A 116 -4.54 -16.29 -5.80
N HIS A 117 -4.20 -15.03 -5.55
CA HIS A 117 -4.24 -13.97 -6.57
C HIS A 117 -3.00 -13.06 -6.50
N THR A 118 -1.95 -13.42 -7.25
CA THR A 118 -0.72 -12.64 -7.38
C THR A 118 -0.89 -11.51 -8.40
N ALA A 119 -1.22 -10.29 -7.98
CA ALA A 119 -1.10 -9.13 -8.85
C ALA A 119 -1.01 -7.77 -8.11
N TYR A 120 0.15 -7.46 -7.53
CA TYR A 120 0.61 -6.06 -7.50
C TYR A 120 2.14 -6.01 -7.39
N VAL A 121 2.77 -5.28 -8.31
CA VAL A 121 4.23 -5.08 -8.36
C VAL A 121 4.46 -3.59 -8.55
N GLU A 122 5.00 -2.91 -7.55
CA GLU A 122 5.56 -1.57 -7.72
C GLU A 122 7.01 -1.71 -8.18
N ARG A 123 7.38 -1.04 -9.27
CA ARG A 123 8.78 -0.92 -9.69
C ARG A 123 9.22 0.54 -9.56
N THR A 124 9.77 0.90 -8.41
CA THR A 124 10.23 2.27 -8.11
C THR A 124 11.51 2.67 -8.87
N HIS A 125 12.24 1.73 -9.50
CA HIS A 125 13.53 2.01 -10.16
C HIS A 125 13.61 1.54 -11.62
N LEU A 126 12.81 2.11 -12.52
CA LEU A 126 13.13 2.08 -13.95
C LEU A 126 14.23 3.11 -14.25
N THR A 127 15.49 2.76 -14.03
CA THR A 127 16.58 3.42 -14.76
C THR A 127 16.42 3.04 -16.23
N THR A 128 15.85 3.95 -17.03
CA THR A 128 15.95 3.81 -18.49
C THR A 128 17.39 4.16 -18.84
N GLY A 129 18.22 3.13 -19.00
CA GLY A 129 19.55 3.31 -19.56
C GLY A 129 19.41 3.84 -20.99
N ARG A 130 19.93 5.04 -21.23
CA ARG A 130 20.57 5.36 -22.49
C ARG A 130 21.74 6.29 -22.25
#